data_AF-A0A9D9E8N4-F1
#
_entry.id   AF-A0A9D9E8N4-F1
#
_cell.length_a   1.000
_cell.length_b   1.000
_cell.length_c   1.000
_cell.angle_alpha   90.00
_cell.angle_beta   90.00
_cell.angle_gamma   90.00
#
_symmetry.space_group_name_H-M   'P 1'
#
loop_
_entity.id
_entity.type
_entity.pdbx_description
1 polymer ?
#
loop_
_entity_poly.entity_id
_entity_poly.type
_entity_poly.pdbx_seq_one_letter_code
_entity_poly.pdbx_strand_id
1 'polypeptide(L)'
;YAPNETLTYDHVYIKGQYVWLRYMSYSGLYHYVCAGIMGGAEYGTRRTNVNRSYTVRSGDTLSGIAKKLGVSVSYLVLKNGINNANLIYVGETLKY
;
A
#
# COMPACT_ATOMS: atom_id res chain seq x y z
N TYR A 1 19.02 -17.38 10.76
CA TYR A 1 17.59 -17.47 11.10
C TYR A 1 16.98 -18.64 10.33
N ALA A 2 16.36 -19.55 11.07
CA ALA A 2 15.72 -20.76 10.57
C ALA A 2 14.31 -20.44 10.03
N PRO A 3 13.73 -21.29 9.16
CA PRO A 3 12.34 -21.13 8.74
C PRO A 3 11.40 -21.11 9.95
N ASN A 4 10.48 -20.13 9.99
CA ASN A 4 9.46 -19.84 11.02
C ASN A 4 9.83 -18.85 12.15
N GLU A 5 10.96 -18.15 12.06
CA GLU A 5 11.27 -17.06 12.98
C GLU A 5 10.69 -15.71 12.49
N THR A 6 10.09 -14.93 13.40
CA THR A 6 9.60 -13.58 13.07
C THR A 6 10.79 -12.62 13.00
N LEU A 7 11.03 -12.05 11.81
CA LEU A 7 12.16 -11.15 11.59
C LEU A 7 11.69 -9.70 11.60
N THR A 8 12.19 -8.92 12.56
CA THR A 8 12.01 -7.47 12.58
C THR A 8 12.97 -6.84 11.57
N TYR A 9 12.44 -6.25 10.52
CA TYR A 9 13.21 -5.55 9.49
C TYR A 9 12.96 -4.05 9.55
N ASP A 10 13.97 -3.27 9.17
CA ASP A 10 13.86 -1.81 9.07
C ASP A 10 13.65 -1.36 7.61
N HIS A 11 14.20 -2.11 6.66
CA HIS A 11 14.19 -1.71 5.26
C HIS A 11 13.99 -2.88 4.30
N VAL A 12 13.35 -2.59 3.16
CA VAL A 12 13.09 -3.54 2.07
C VAL A 12 13.80 -3.07 0.81
N TYR A 13 14.64 -3.92 0.23
CA TYR A 13 15.35 -3.68 -1.02
C TYR A 13 14.84 -4.62 -2.11
N ILE A 14 14.64 -4.09 -3.31
CA ILE A 14 14.25 -4.88 -4.49
C ILE A 14 15.45 -4.88 -5.44
N LYS A 15 15.99 -6.06 -5.74
CA LYS A 15 17.07 -6.23 -6.72
C LYS A 15 16.65 -7.26 -7.75
N GLY A 16 16.36 -6.79 -8.96
CA GLY A 16 15.76 -7.61 -10.00
C GLY A 16 14.41 -8.16 -9.54
N GLN A 17 14.28 -9.49 -9.50
CA GLN A 17 13.08 -10.18 -9.05
C GLN A 17 13.10 -10.50 -7.55
N TYR A 18 14.21 -10.29 -6.85
CA TYR A 18 14.38 -10.70 -5.45
C TYR A 18 14.08 -9.56 -4.48
N VAL A 19 13.40 -9.89 -3.39
CA VAL A 19 13.16 -8.99 -2.26
C VAL A 19 14.10 -9.34 -1.12
N TRP A 20 14.79 -8.32 -0.65
CA TRP A 20 15.75 -8.40 0.44
C TRP A 20 15.26 -7.56 1.61
N LEU A 21 15.19 -8.15 2.80
CA LEU A 21 14.93 -7.44 4.04
C LEU A 21 16.26 -7.18 4.74
N ARG A 22 16.47 -5.94 5.18
CA ARG A 22 17.61 -5.55 6.00
C ARG A 22 17.20 -5.49 7.46
N TYR A 23 18.01 -6.11 8.32
CA TYR A 23 17.88 -6.03 9.78
C TYR A 23 19.23 -5.70 10.42
N MET A 24 19.20 -5.13 11.61
CA MET A 24 20.39 -4.82 12.40
C MET A 24 20.57 -5.90 13.47
N SER A 25 21.71 -6.57 13.45
CA SER A 25 22.06 -7.55 14.49
C SER A 25 22.43 -6.84 15.79
N TYR A 26 22.47 -7.58 16.91
CA TYR A 26 22.92 -7.05 18.21
C TYR A 26 24.37 -6.52 18.17
N SER A 27 25.17 -7.00 17.21
CA SER A 27 26.52 -6.50 16.93
C SER A 27 26.55 -5.15 16.19
N GLY A 28 25.39 -4.56 15.88
CA GLY A 28 25.29 -3.30 15.12
C GLY A 28 25.56 -3.45 13.63
N LEU A 29 25.79 -4.66 13.13
CA LEU A 29 26.01 -4.92 11.70
C LEU A 29 24.68 -5.13 10.98
N TYR A 30 24.59 -4.55 9.77
CA TYR A 30 23.45 -4.76 8.88
C TYR A 30 23.57 -6.10 8.16
N HIS A 31 22.54 -6.92 8.30
CA HIS A 31 22.40 -8.17 7.60
C HIS A 31 21.19 -8.12 6.66
N TYR A 32 21.24 -8.93 5.61
CA TYR A 32 20.20 -9.00 4.59
C TYR A 32 19.71 -10.44 4.46
N VAL A 33 18.39 -10.61 4.38
CA VAL A 33 17.76 -11.91 4.11
C VAL A 33 16.86 -11.79 2.89
N CYS A 34 16.90 -12.80 2.02
CA CYS A 34 15.94 -12.90 0.94
C CYS A 34 14.58 -13.25 1.53
N ALA A 35 13.58 -12.39 1.33
CA ALA A 35 12.20 -12.63 1.73
C ALA A 35 11.36 -13.29 0.62
N GLY A 36 11.94 -13.47 -0.57
CA GLY A 36 11.29 -14.17 -1.68
C GLY A 36 11.45 -13.44 -3.01
N ILE A 37 10.72 -13.94 -4.00
CA ILE A 37 10.69 -13.43 -5.38
C ILE A 37 9.40 -12.65 -5.59
N MET A 38 9.50 -11.48 -6.22
CA MET A 38 8.36 -10.65 -6.58
C MET A 38 7.41 -11.41 -7.51
N GLY A 39 6.19 -11.66 -7.04
CA GLY A 39 5.16 -12.43 -7.77
C GLY A 39 5.13 -13.94 -7.50
N GLY A 40 5.96 -14.46 -6.59
CA GLY A 40 5.93 -15.86 -6.16
C GLY A 40 4.88 -16.16 -5.08
N ALA A 41 4.58 -17.45 -4.85
CA ALA A 41 3.62 -17.91 -3.83
C ALA A 41 4.03 -17.54 -2.38
N GLU A 42 5.32 -17.34 -2.15
CA GLU A 42 5.91 -16.92 -0.86
C GLU A 42 5.97 -15.40 -0.70
N TYR A 43 5.56 -14.64 -1.73
CA TYR A 43 5.51 -13.19 -1.66
C TYR A 43 4.41 -12.78 -0.69
N GLY A 44 4.79 -12.59 0.58
CA GLY A 44 3.97 -11.88 1.55
C GLY A 44 3.45 -10.62 0.86
N THR A 45 2.13 -10.50 0.75
CA THR A 45 1.51 -9.48 -0.09
C THR A 45 2.01 -8.13 0.41
N ARG A 46 2.90 -7.48 -0.36
CA ARG A 46 3.40 -6.15 -0.02
C ARG A 46 2.19 -5.22 -0.02
N ARG A 47 1.57 -5.03 1.14
CA ARG A 47 0.63 -3.94 1.37
C ARG A 47 1.46 -2.68 1.41
N THR A 48 1.90 -2.23 0.23
CA THR A 48 2.21 -0.82 0.07
C THR A 48 0.91 -0.12 0.37
N ASN A 49 0.85 0.54 1.52
CA ASN A 49 -0.09 1.61 1.75
C ASN A 49 0.36 2.76 0.82
N VAL A 50 0.23 2.54 -0.50
CA VAL A 50 0.38 3.61 -1.48
C VAL A 50 -0.81 4.47 -1.17
N ASN A 51 -0.55 5.57 -0.48
CA ASN A 51 -1.56 6.54 -0.15
C ASN A 51 -1.88 7.27 -1.46
N ARG A 52 -2.57 6.58 -2.38
CA ARG A 52 -2.95 7.15 -3.67
C ARG A 52 -4.05 8.14 -3.37
N SER A 53 -3.94 9.31 -3.97
CA SER A 53 -4.92 10.38 -3.80
C SER A 53 -5.42 10.82 -5.16
N TYR A 54 -6.71 11.17 -5.20
CA TYR A 54 -7.38 11.66 -6.39
C TYR A 54 -8.05 12.99 -6.06
N THR A 55 -7.69 14.03 -6.79
CA THR A 55 -8.35 15.34 -6.65
C THR A 55 -9.62 15.37 -7.49
N VAL A 56 -10.76 15.59 -6.83
CA VAL A 56 -12.07 15.69 -7.47
C VAL A 56 -12.10 16.86 -8.45
N ARG A 57 -12.59 16.61 -9.66
CA ARG A 57 -12.75 17.64 -10.71
C ARG A 57 -14.22 17.99 -10.90
N SER A 58 -14.49 19.16 -11.48
CA SER A 58 -15.86 19.58 -11.79
C SER A 58 -16.55 18.56 -12.71
N GLY A 59 -17.71 18.07 -12.28
CA GLY A 59 -18.46 17.02 -12.98
C GLY A 59 -18.12 15.58 -12.57
N ASP A 60 -17.11 15.36 -11.72
CA ASP A 60 -16.88 14.03 -11.15
C ASP A 60 -17.95 13.69 -10.10
N THR A 61 -18.34 12.43 -10.05
CA THR A 61 -19.20 11.86 -8.99
C THR A 61 -18.42 10.80 -8.24
N LEU A 62 -18.75 10.54 -6.97
CA LEU A 62 -18.04 9.53 -6.19
C LEU A 62 -18.12 8.15 -6.84
N SER A 63 -19.26 7.82 -7.47
CA SER A 63 -19.46 6.60 -8.24
C SER A 63 -18.58 6.53 -9.49
N GLY A 64 -18.49 7.63 -10.25
CA GLY A 64 -17.61 7.73 -11.42
C GLY A 64 -16.13 7.61 -11.06
N ILE A 65 -15.71 8.28 -9.99
CA ILE A 65 -14.34 8.20 -9.46
C ILE A 65 -14.05 6.78 -8.98
N ALA A 66 -14.93 6.19 -8.16
CA ALA A 66 -14.76 4.82 -7.67
C ALA A 66 -14.56 3.82 -8.82
N LYS A 67 -15.41 3.90 -9.85
CA LYS A 67 -15.32 3.06 -11.05
C LYS A 67 -14.02 3.29 -11.83
N LYS A 68 -13.58 4.55 -11.96
CA LYS A 68 -12.33 4.93 -12.63
C LYS A 68 -11.08 4.43 -11.87
N LEU A 69 -11.15 4.41 -10.54
CA LEU A 69 -10.07 3.99 -9.65
C LEU A 69 -10.09 2.48 -9.35
N GLY A 70 -11.15 1.75 -9.76
CA GLY A 70 -11.32 0.33 -9.49
C GLY A 70 -11.59 0.01 -8.01
N VAL A 71 -12.12 0.99 -7.25
CA VAL A 71 -12.46 0.84 -5.83
C VAL A 71 -13.97 0.96 -5.62
N SER A 72 -14.45 0.56 -4.45
CA SER A 72 -15.87 0.73 -4.10
C SER A 72 -16.14 2.13 -3.54
N VAL A 73 -17.33 2.67 -3.84
CA VAL A 73 -17.83 3.94 -3.26
C VAL A 73 -17.77 3.88 -1.73
N SER A 74 -18.22 2.77 -1.13
CA SER A 74 -18.15 2.57 0.32
C SER A 74 -16.72 2.59 0.87
N TYR A 75 -15.74 2.09 0.09
CA TYR A 75 -14.34 2.13 0.50
C TYR A 75 -13.80 3.57 0.49
N LEU A 76 -14.13 4.36 -0.52
CA LEU A 76 -13.77 5.79 -0.57
C LEU A 76 -14.41 6.58 0.58
N VAL A 77 -15.69 6.32 0.86
CA VAL A 77 -16.43 6.95 1.96
C VAL A 77 -15.78 6.65 3.30
N LEU A 78 -15.51 5.38 3.59
CA LEU A 78 -14.90 4.96 4.85
C LEU A 78 -13.46 5.48 4.97
N LYS A 79 -12.69 5.46 3.88
CA LYS A 79 -11.30 5.88 3.85
C LYS A 79 -11.12 7.38 4.05
N ASN A 80 -12.08 8.19 3.59
CA ASN A 80 -12.02 9.66 3.63
C ASN A 80 -13.00 10.29 4.62
N GLY A 81 -13.82 9.50 5.32
CA GLY A 81 -14.80 10.00 6.29
C GLY A 81 -15.95 10.80 5.64
N ILE A 82 -16.34 10.46 4.41
CA ILE A 82 -17.34 11.22 3.65
C ILE A 82 -18.74 10.81 4.12
N ASN A 83 -19.40 11.66 4.89
CA ASN A 83 -20.74 11.37 5.41
C ASN A 83 -21.81 11.26 4.32
N ASN A 84 -21.62 11.93 3.17
CA ASN A 84 -22.58 11.91 2.09
C ASN A 84 -21.88 11.67 0.74
N ALA A 85 -22.00 10.45 0.22
CA ALA A 85 -21.40 10.02 -1.03
C ALA A 85 -21.84 10.85 -2.26
N ASN A 86 -22.95 11.60 -2.15
CA ASN A 86 -23.46 12.46 -3.21
C ASN A 86 -23.00 13.92 -3.08
N LEU A 87 -22.38 14.31 -1.96
CA LEU A 87 -21.84 15.66 -1.73
C LEU A 87 -20.31 15.58 -1.68
N ILE A 88 -19.68 15.75 -2.83
CA ILE A 88 -18.24 15.94 -2.95
C ILE A 88 -17.95 17.28 -3.60
N TYR A 89 -16.90 17.95 -3.14
CA TYR A 89 -16.52 19.26 -3.63
C TYR A 89 -15.35 19.16 -4.62
N VAL A 90 -15.40 19.98 -5.66
CA VAL A 90 -14.30 20.12 -6.61
C VAL A 90 -13.07 20.63 -5.86
N GLY A 91 -11.92 19.96 -6.06
CA GLY A 91 -10.68 20.24 -5.33
C GLY A 91 -10.47 19.38 -4.08
N GLU A 92 -11.46 18.58 -3.67
CA GLU A 92 -11.30 17.65 -2.56
C GLU A 92 -10.32 16.51 -2.93
N THR A 93 -9.47 16.11 -1.99
CA THR A 93 -8.45 15.08 -2.21
C THR A 93 -8.87 13.76 -1.57
N LEU A 94 -9.27 12.80 -2.40
CA LEU A 94 -9.75 11.48 -2.00
C LEU A 94 -8.62 10.47 -1.95
N LYS A 95 -8.39 9.85 -0.80
CA LYS A 95 -7.45 8.74 -0.59
C LYS A 95 -8.07 7.41 -1.00
N TYR A 96 -7.34 6.56 -1.73
CA TYR A 96 -7.79 5.23 -2.17
C TYR A 96 -6.67 4.19 -2.11
#